data_AF-A0A8T4QP92-F1
#
_entry.id   AF-A0A8T4QP92-F1
#
_cell.length_a   1.000
_cell.length_b   1.000
_cell.length_c   1.000
_cell.angle_alpha   90.00
_cell.angle_beta   90.00
_cell.angle_gamma   90.00
#
_symmetry.space_group_name_H-M   'P 1'
#
loop_
_entity.id
_entity.type
_entity.pdbx_description
1 polymer ?
#
loop_
_entity_poly.entity_id
_entity_poly.type
_entity_poly.pdbx_seq_one_letter_code
_entity_poly.pdbx_strand_id
1 'polypeptide(L)'
;MERRQIYLVFITFSVVLAVIFSLLALTSNSAPTGSVVATTPAVPGTPAVEPVINPVQQQLSLIQQDLNNLRTTVTQTQQRLTTIEATVNSVQQEVATVSANLQTVQGQQEQFRQQVQGQQNQLSTGLAGLQQNVQTAKSELSQVDVTLEEKQQQTRTLIYTVLGFLVLAAIAGIVYYALETRGSNGKVNSEIVDYITTHIKQGLKYPQIRENLLKAGWDEEEIKWAYQETAKQNYQTYSKKKRPGSDQRKIMAISSVTLFLILGGILIMRGSFSSTGQAYHIYGGVEDYEETLPLNPALRRCYTPQILFNNACCDDLNNNTICDTTEGYTETAPATPASCVSNADCSGLRQCINNQCRFISELYNRGQCPSKCNIIRVYLTTYHGSGPARALENYTLRPGLGSYTGTGALAWTLLPVPDYCQIPTNQVTVPIKIERYSNSQLLGTEIIALEPGGEKVLNHPLVDLYNFTIRVNDLFHTCGASTFG
;
A
#
# COMPACT_ATOMS: atom_id res chain seq x y z
N MET A 1 -24.44 22.75 -22.09
CA MET A 1 -24.72 24.20 -22.06
C MET A 1 -25.85 24.46 -23.05
N GLU A 2 -27.06 24.76 -22.57
CA GLU A 2 -28.29 24.76 -23.37
C GLU A 2 -28.33 25.91 -24.39
N ARG A 3 -28.94 25.67 -25.56
CA ARG A 3 -29.09 26.64 -26.67
C ARG A 3 -29.63 28.02 -26.26
N ARG A 4 -30.29 28.13 -25.11
CA ARG A 4 -30.78 29.40 -24.55
C ARG A 4 -29.68 30.34 -24.07
N GLN A 5 -28.54 29.82 -23.61
CA GLN A 5 -27.41 30.65 -23.13
C GLN A 5 -26.67 31.33 -24.30
N ILE A 6 -26.59 30.69 -25.47
CA ILE A 6 -25.94 31.26 -26.66
C ILE A 6 -26.73 32.44 -27.22
N TYR A 7 -28.07 32.37 -27.18
CA TYR A 7 -28.93 33.47 -27.65
C TYR A 7 -28.82 34.73 -26.78
N LEU A 8 -28.68 34.57 -25.45
CA LEU A 8 -28.50 35.71 -24.55
C LEU A 8 -27.19 36.44 -24.79
N VAL A 9 -26.10 35.71 -25.02
CA VAL A 9 -24.79 36.31 -25.34
C VAL A 9 -24.86 37.06 -26.69
N PHE A 10 -25.49 36.48 -27.71
CA PHE A 10 -25.64 37.15 -29.01
C PHE A 10 -26.48 38.42 -28.93
N ILE A 11 -27.60 38.41 -28.18
CA ILE A 11 -28.44 39.60 -28.01
C ILE A 11 -27.69 40.69 -27.25
N THR A 12 -26.96 40.35 -26.18
CA THR A 12 -26.17 41.35 -25.45
C THR A 12 -25.05 41.96 -26.30
N PHE A 13 -24.39 41.14 -27.14
CA PHE A 13 -23.34 41.64 -28.04
C PHE A 13 -23.91 42.55 -29.14
N SER A 14 -25.05 42.21 -29.74
CA SER A 14 -25.70 43.06 -30.75
C SER A 14 -26.20 44.40 -30.18
N VAL A 15 -26.69 44.44 -28.95
CA VAL A 15 -27.11 45.69 -28.29
C VAL A 15 -25.90 46.58 -28.00
N VAL A 16 -24.78 46.02 -27.53
CA VAL A 16 -23.54 46.78 -27.30
C VAL A 16 -22.99 47.34 -28.61
N LEU A 17 -23.00 46.56 -29.70
CA LEU A 17 -22.54 47.02 -31.01
C LEU A 17 -23.41 48.16 -31.56
N ALA A 18 -24.73 48.11 -31.36
CA ALA A 18 -25.66 49.15 -31.78
C ALA A 18 -25.47 50.47 -31.01
N VAL A 19 -25.14 50.40 -29.71
CA VAL A 19 -24.82 51.58 -28.90
C VAL A 19 -23.50 52.22 -29.34
N ILE A 20 -22.49 51.41 -29.68
CA ILE A 20 -21.19 51.90 -30.18
C ILE A 20 -21.35 52.59 -31.56
N PHE A 21 -22.14 52.00 -32.46
CA PHE A 21 -22.42 52.62 -33.77
C PHE A 21 -23.23 53.91 -33.67
N SER A 22 -24.10 54.04 -32.65
CA SER A 22 -24.86 55.26 -32.40
C SER A 22 -23.98 56.41 -31.86
N LEU A 23 -22.88 56.09 -31.18
CA LEU A 23 -21.92 57.09 -30.68
C LEU A 23 -20.95 57.61 -31.75
N LEU A 24 -20.71 56.85 -32.83
CA LEU A 24 -19.82 57.28 -33.92
C LEU A 24 -20.49 58.17 -34.99
N ALA A 25 -21.80 58.44 -34.88
CA ALA A 25 -22.54 59.23 -35.87
C ALA A 25 -22.62 60.75 -35.57
N LEU A 26 -21.92 61.24 -34.55
CA LEU A 26 -21.95 62.65 -34.12
C LEU A 26 -20.60 63.35 -34.32
N THR A 27 -20.19 63.49 -35.58
CA THR A 27 -19.22 64.53 -35.98
C THR A 27 -19.76 65.26 -37.20
N SER A 28 -20.63 66.24 -36.96
CA SER A 28 -21.12 67.14 -38.00
C SER A 28 -20.23 68.39 -38.11
N ASN A 29 -19.88 68.65 -39.36
CA ASN A 29 -19.34 69.88 -39.94
C ASN A 29 -19.71 71.19 -39.22
N SER A 30 -18.76 72.13 -39.17
CA SER A 30 -19.09 73.55 -39.34
C SER A 30 -18.06 74.23 -40.25
N ALA A 31 -18.57 74.73 -41.37
CA ALA A 31 -17.88 75.55 -42.36
C ALA A 31 -17.80 77.02 -41.89
N PRO A 32 -16.88 77.84 -42.44
CA PRO A 32 -16.83 79.27 -42.15
C PRO A 32 -17.72 80.03 -43.14
N THR A 33 -18.70 80.78 -42.65
CA THR A 33 -19.42 81.79 -43.43
C THR A 33 -19.02 83.19 -42.95
N GLY A 34 -18.48 83.98 -43.88
CA GLY A 34 -18.26 85.40 -43.69
C GLY A 34 -19.56 86.20 -43.76
N SER A 35 -19.50 87.47 -43.34
CA SER A 35 -20.41 88.50 -43.85
C SER A 35 -19.80 89.89 -43.70
N VAL A 36 -20.21 90.76 -44.61
CA VAL A 36 -19.57 91.98 -45.09
C VAL A 36 -20.56 93.16 -44.93
N VAL A 37 -20.03 94.38 -44.72
CA VAL A 37 -20.56 95.73 -45.10
C VAL A 37 -21.60 96.49 -44.22
N ALA A 38 -21.09 97.57 -43.61
CA ALA A 38 -21.35 99.03 -43.83
C ALA A 38 -22.44 99.88 -43.11
N THR A 39 -21.93 101.03 -42.62
CA THR A 39 -22.42 102.45 -42.61
C THR A 39 -23.67 102.93 -41.84
N THR A 40 -23.41 103.78 -40.82
CA THR A 40 -23.96 105.14 -40.44
C THR A 40 -25.36 105.60 -40.90
N PRO A 41 -26.13 106.36 -40.07
CA PRO A 41 -25.89 107.81 -39.90
C PRO A 41 -26.13 108.42 -38.51
N ALA A 42 -25.61 109.64 -38.34
CA ALA A 42 -25.64 110.48 -37.14
C ALA A 42 -26.98 111.19 -36.90
N VAL A 43 -27.34 111.39 -35.62
CA VAL A 43 -28.26 112.45 -35.15
C VAL A 43 -27.74 113.02 -33.81
N PRO A 44 -27.71 114.35 -33.62
CA PRO A 44 -27.18 115.01 -32.42
C PRO A 44 -28.28 115.35 -31.39
N GLY A 45 -27.97 115.24 -30.10
CA GLY A 45 -28.82 115.75 -29.01
C GLY A 45 -28.59 115.08 -27.66
N THR A 46 -28.03 115.85 -26.72
CA THR A 46 -27.89 115.69 -25.26
C THR A 46 -29.11 115.07 -24.53
N PRO A 47 -29.03 114.51 -23.28
CA PRO A 47 -28.03 114.75 -22.22
C PRO A 47 -27.47 113.48 -21.49
N ALA A 48 -26.35 113.67 -20.77
CA ALA A 48 -25.86 112.85 -19.63
C ALA A 48 -25.96 111.31 -19.71
N VAL A 49 -24.99 110.67 -20.39
CA VAL A 49 -24.82 109.19 -20.53
C VAL A 49 -23.86 108.61 -19.46
N GLU A 50 -23.75 109.24 -18.29
CA GLU A 50 -22.74 108.86 -17.29
C GLU A 50 -23.14 107.72 -16.32
N PRO A 51 -24.44 107.37 -16.06
CA PRO A 51 -24.74 106.24 -15.16
C PRO A 51 -24.86 104.88 -15.86
N VAL A 52 -24.84 104.79 -17.20
CA VAL A 52 -25.07 103.53 -17.93
C VAL A 52 -23.77 102.82 -18.36
N ILE A 53 -22.63 103.52 -18.35
CA ILE A 53 -21.32 102.95 -18.75
C ILE A 53 -20.83 101.93 -17.71
N ASN A 54 -21.00 102.20 -16.42
CA ASN A 54 -20.55 101.32 -15.34
C ASN A 54 -21.17 99.90 -15.37
N PRO A 55 -22.50 99.70 -15.49
CA PRO A 55 -23.08 98.36 -15.53
C PRO A 55 -22.69 97.57 -16.78
N VAL A 56 -22.54 98.22 -17.94
CA VAL A 56 -22.08 97.58 -19.18
C VAL A 56 -20.63 97.12 -19.05
N GLN A 57 -19.77 97.93 -18.43
CA GLN A 57 -18.36 97.58 -18.20
C GLN A 57 -18.21 96.43 -17.19
N GLN A 58 -19.09 96.37 -16.19
CA GLN A 58 -19.18 95.23 -15.26
C GLN A 58 -19.65 93.95 -15.97
N GLN A 59 -20.68 94.03 -16.81
CA GLN A 59 -21.12 92.88 -17.63
C GLN A 59 -20.03 92.39 -18.58
N LEU A 60 -19.28 93.30 -19.20
CA LEU A 60 -18.16 92.93 -20.08
C LEU A 60 -17.07 92.19 -19.32
N SER A 61 -16.76 92.60 -18.08
CA SER A 61 -15.80 91.90 -17.23
C SER A 61 -16.25 90.49 -16.84
N LEU A 62 -17.55 90.30 -16.56
CA LEU A 62 -18.14 88.99 -16.26
C LEU A 62 -18.11 88.07 -17.49
N ILE A 63 -18.48 88.59 -18.66
CA ILE A 63 -18.40 87.84 -19.92
C ILE A 63 -16.96 87.43 -20.22
N GLN A 64 -15.98 88.32 -19.99
CA GLN A 64 -14.57 88.01 -20.17
C GLN A 64 -14.11 86.87 -19.24
N GLN A 65 -14.59 86.88 -17.99
CA GLN A 65 -14.33 85.82 -17.01
C GLN A 65 -14.97 84.48 -17.45
N ASP A 66 -16.22 84.50 -17.89
CA ASP A 66 -16.91 83.30 -18.38
C ASP A 66 -16.25 82.71 -19.62
N LEU A 67 -15.79 83.54 -20.56
CA LEU A 67 -15.03 83.08 -21.73
C LEU A 67 -13.72 82.40 -21.34
N ASN A 68 -13.01 82.91 -20.33
CA ASN A 68 -11.79 82.28 -19.81
C ASN A 68 -12.09 80.94 -19.11
N ASN A 69 -13.18 80.86 -18.35
CA ASN A 69 -13.64 79.62 -17.71
C ASN A 69 -14.05 78.56 -18.74
N LEU A 70 -14.78 78.98 -19.78
CA LEU A 70 -15.22 78.11 -20.87
C LEU A 70 -14.01 77.59 -21.66
N ARG A 71 -13.02 78.46 -21.96
CA ARG A 71 -11.77 78.06 -22.61
C ARG A 71 -11.00 77.02 -21.80
N THR A 72 -10.94 77.20 -20.49
CA THR A 72 -10.32 76.22 -19.58
C THR A 72 -11.08 74.89 -19.61
N THR A 73 -12.41 74.92 -19.53
CA THR A 73 -13.28 73.73 -19.57
C THR A 73 -13.15 72.97 -20.89
N VAL A 74 -13.11 73.68 -22.03
CA VAL A 74 -12.89 73.08 -23.36
C VAL A 74 -11.53 72.38 -23.42
N THR A 75 -10.48 73.02 -22.90
CA THR A 75 -9.13 72.45 -22.87
C THR A 75 -9.08 71.18 -22.01
N GLN A 76 -9.70 71.21 -20.82
CA GLN A 76 -9.81 70.03 -19.95
C GLN A 76 -10.63 68.91 -20.59
N THR A 77 -11.71 69.25 -21.29
CA THR A 77 -12.53 68.26 -22.02
C THR A 77 -11.72 67.60 -23.15
N GLN A 78 -10.90 68.38 -23.87
CA GLN A 78 -10.01 67.85 -24.89
C GLN A 78 -8.98 66.87 -24.32
N GLN A 79 -8.39 67.18 -23.15
CA GLN A 79 -7.46 66.28 -22.45
C GLN A 79 -8.13 64.99 -21.96
N ARG A 80 -9.39 65.06 -21.53
CA ARG A 80 -10.16 63.86 -21.16
C ARG A 80 -10.47 63.01 -22.38
N LEU A 81 -10.80 63.62 -23.53
CA LEU A 81 -11.03 62.89 -24.79
C LEU A 81 -9.79 62.12 -25.25
N THR A 82 -8.61 62.73 -25.22
CA THR A 82 -7.37 62.03 -25.58
C THR A 82 -7.04 60.89 -24.60
N THR A 83 -7.34 61.06 -23.32
CA THR A 83 -7.18 59.99 -22.32
C THR A 83 -8.15 58.83 -22.60
N ILE A 84 -9.41 59.12 -22.90
CA ILE A 84 -10.41 58.11 -23.24
C ILE A 84 -9.99 57.34 -24.50
N GLU A 85 -9.50 58.03 -25.54
CA GLU A 85 -9.01 57.40 -26.76
C GLU A 85 -7.84 56.42 -26.48
N ALA A 86 -6.90 56.82 -25.62
CA ALA A 86 -5.82 55.94 -25.18
C ALA A 86 -6.34 54.71 -24.41
N THR A 87 -7.33 54.89 -23.51
CA THR A 87 -7.96 53.77 -22.80
C THR A 87 -8.70 52.83 -23.74
N VAL A 88 -9.44 53.34 -24.72
CA VAL A 88 -10.15 52.52 -25.72
C VAL A 88 -9.16 51.67 -26.53
N ASN A 89 -8.04 52.25 -26.95
CA ASN A 89 -6.99 51.52 -27.66
C ASN A 89 -6.37 50.41 -26.79
N SER A 90 -6.16 50.67 -25.50
CA SER A 90 -5.68 49.66 -24.54
C SER A 90 -6.67 48.51 -24.36
N VAL A 91 -7.95 48.81 -24.16
CA VAL A 91 -9.01 47.80 -24.01
C VAL A 91 -9.14 46.96 -25.29
N GLN A 92 -8.99 47.57 -26.46
CA GLN A 92 -9.03 46.86 -27.74
C GLN A 92 -7.88 45.85 -27.87
N GLN A 93 -6.69 46.19 -27.37
CA GLN A 93 -5.55 45.26 -27.31
C GLN A 93 -5.80 44.11 -26.34
N GLU A 94 -6.32 44.41 -25.14
CA GLU A 94 -6.68 43.38 -24.15
C GLU A 94 -7.74 42.40 -24.69
N VAL A 95 -8.77 42.91 -25.38
CA VAL A 95 -9.80 42.07 -26.02
C VAL A 95 -9.18 41.17 -27.10
N ALA A 96 -8.23 41.67 -27.89
CA ALA A 96 -7.51 40.85 -28.86
C ALA A 96 -6.70 39.74 -28.19
N THR A 97 -6.02 40.04 -27.08
CA THR A 97 -5.28 39.05 -26.28
C THR A 97 -6.22 38.00 -25.68
N VAL A 98 -7.36 38.41 -25.11
CA VAL A 98 -8.37 37.47 -24.58
C VAL A 98 -8.91 36.56 -25.68
N SER A 99 -9.17 37.10 -26.88
CA SER A 99 -9.60 36.31 -28.03
C SER A 99 -8.56 35.26 -28.44
N ALA A 100 -7.27 35.61 -28.44
CA ALA A 100 -6.20 34.66 -28.74
C ALA A 100 -6.11 33.54 -27.69
N ASN A 101 -6.19 33.91 -26.40
CA ASN A 101 -6.18 32.94 -25.30
C ASN A 101 -7.39 31.99 -25.38
N LEU A 102 -8.58 32.50 -25.75
CA LEU A 102 -9.77 31.68 -25.93
C LEU A 102 -9.58 30.62 -27.02
N GLN A 103 -8.93 30.97 -28.13
CA GLN A 103 -8.60 30.01 -29.19
C GLN A 103 -7.62 28.94 -28.71
N THR A 104 -6.61 29.32 -27.91
CA THR A 104 -5.69 28.36 -27.30
C THR A 104 -6.40 27.39 -26.36
N VAL A 105 -7.29 27.89 -25.50
CA VAL A 105 -8.08 27.04 -24.58
C VAL A 105 -9.00 26.10 -25.35
N GLN A 106 -9.64 26.55 -26.44
CA GLN A 106 -10.43 25.68 -27.31
C GLN A 106 -9.58 24.57 -27.94
N GLY A 107 -8.36 24.88 -28.39
CA GLY A 107 -7.42 23.87 -28.90
C GLY A 107 -7.03 22.83 -27.83
N GLN A 108 -6.72 23.28 -26.62
CA GLN A 108 -6.41 22.40 -25.48
C GLN A 108 -7.60 21.52 -25.10
N GLN A 109 -8.83 22.05 -25.16
CA GLN A 109 -10.04 21.27 -24.87
C GLN A 109 -10.23 20.12 -25.86
N GLU A 110 -9.97 20.35 -27.16
CA GLU A 110 -10.07 19.31 -28.17
C GLU A 110 -8.97 18.26 -28.00
N GLN A 111 -7.74 18.68 -27.69
CA GLN A 111 -6.65 17.77 -27.39
C GLN A 111 -6.94 16.90 -26.16
N PHE A 112 -7.48 17.48 -25.09
CA PHE A 112 -7.89 16.74 -23.90
C PHE A 112 -8.99 15.73 -24.22
N ARG A 113 -9.98 16.12 -25.03
CA ARG A 113 -11.04 15.22 -25.49
C ARG A 113 -10.48 14.02 -26.25
N GLN A 114 -9.50 14.22 -27.13
CA GLN A 114 -8.83 13.14 -27.85
C GLN A 114 -8.04 12.22 -26.91
N GLN A 115 -7.33 12.78 -25.91
CA GLN A 115 -6.61 12.00 -24.91
C GLN A 115 -7.54 11.13 -24.07
N VAL A 116 -8.67 11.69 -23.60
CA VAL A 116 -9.67 10.96 -22.82
C VAL A 116 -10.29 9.82 -23.64
N GLN A 117 -10.59 10.05 -24.92
CA GLN A 117 -11.06 8.97 -25.81
C GLN A 117 -10.01 7.88 -26.02
N GLY A 118 -8.72 8.25 -26.14
CA GLY A 118 -7.62 7.30 -26.22
C GLY A 118 -7.52 6.43 -24.96
N GLN A 119 -7.58 7.04 -23.78
CA GLN A 119 -7.57 6.33 -22.50
C GLN A 119 -8.81 5.44 -22.33
N GLN A 120 -9.98 5.89 -22.77
CA GLN A 120 -11.20 5.08 -22.73
C GLN A 120 -11.06 3.82 -23.59
N ASN A 121 -10.47 3.95 -24.79
CA ASN A 121 -10.19 2.80 -25.65
C ASN A 121 -9.19 1.83 -25.01
N GLN A 122 -8.12 2.36 -24.40
CA GLN A 122 -7.14 1.55 -23.67
C GLN A 122 -7.78 0.81 -22.48
N LEU A 123 -8.63 1.50 -21.70
CA LEU A 123 -9.34 0.90 -20.58
C LEU A 123 -10.31 -0.19 -21.04
N SER A 124 -11.04 0.04 -22.14
CA SER A 124 -11.93 -0.96 -22.74
C SER A 124 -11.15 -2.21 -23.16
N THR A 125 -10.00 -2.05 -23.83
CA THR A 125 -9.14 -3.17 -24.21
C THR A 125 -8.53 -3.88 -22.99
N GLY A 126 -8.12 -3.14 -21.96
CA GLY A 126 -7.60 -3.69 -20.72
C GLY A 126 -8.65 -4.49 -19.95
N LEU A 127 -9.88 -3.98 -19.88
CA LEU A 127 -11.00 -4.68 -19.25
C LEU A 127 -11.38 -5.96 -20.02
N ALA A 128 -11.35 -5.92 -21.36
CA ALA A 128 -11.56 -7.11 -22.17
C ALA A 128 -10.47 -8.18 -21.92
N GLY A 129 -9.21 -7.77 -21.81
CA GLY A 129 -8.11 -8.66 -21.43
C GLY A 129 -8.28 -9.24 -20.02
N LEU A 130 -8.70 -8.41 -19.07
CA LEU A 130 -8.97 -8.85 -17.70
C LEU A 130 -10.12 -9.86 -17.66
N GLN A 131 -11.19 -9.63 -18.42
CA GLN A 131 -12.32 -10.55 -18.53
C GLN A 131 -11.89 -11.91 -19.12
N GLN A 132 -11.00 -11.90 -20.12
CA GLN A 132 -10.42 -13.12 -20.67
C GLN A 132 -9.56 -13.86 -19.63
N ASN A 133 -8.72 -13.16 -18.88
CA ASN A 133 -7.92 -13.76 -17.81
C ASN A 133 -8.79 -14.36 -16.70
N VAL A 134 -9.88 -13.69 -16.32
CA VAL A 134 -10.85 -14.21 -15.34
C VAL A 134 -11.53 -15.49 -15.85
N GLN A 135 -11.87 -15.55 -17.15
CA GLN A 135 -12.43 -16.77 -17.75
C GLN A 135 -11.41 -17.92 -17.76
N THR A 136 -10.15 -17.64 -18.12
CA THR A 136 -9.07 -18.63 -18.07
C THR A 136 -8.85 -19.13 -16.64
N ALA A 137 -8.73 -18.24 -15.66
CA ALA A 137 -8.56 -18.60 -14.26
C ALA A 137 -9.74 -19.43 -13.73
N LYS A 138 -10.98 -19.09 -14.12
CA LYS A 138 -12.17 -19.90 -13.77
C LYS A 138 -12.11 -21.30 -14.38
N SER A 139 -11.64 -21.42 -15.63
CA SER A 139 -11.45 -22.72 -16.29
C SER A 139 -10.38 -23.57 -15.58
N GLU A 140 -9.25 -22.96 -15.23
CA GLU A 140 -8.19 -23.63 -14.48
C GLU A 140 -8.67 -24.06 -13.09
N LEU A 141 -9.43 -23.22 -12.39
CA LEU A 141 -10.01 -23.55 -11.09
C LEU A 141 -10.94 -24.77 -11.18
N SER A 142 -11.79 -24.84 -12.20
CA SER A 142 -12.65 -26.00 -12.44
C SER A 142 -11.84 -27.27 -12.72
N GLN A 143 -10.71 -27.17 -13.43
CA GLN A 143 -9.83 -28.33 -13.65
C GLN A 143 -9.15 -28.78 -12.35
N VAL A 144 -8.74 -27.84 -11.50
CA VAL A 144 -8.17 -28.15 -10.19
C VAL A 144 -9.17 -28.88 -9.30
N ASP A 145 -10.45 -28.47 -9.30
CA ASP A 145 -11.52 -29.11 -8.52
C ASP A 145 -11.70 -30.58 -8.92
N VAL A 146 -11.75 -30.86 -10.23
CA VAL A 146 -11.82 -32.24 -10.77
C VAL A 146 -10.61 -33.06 -10.34
N THR A 147 -9.42 -32.47 -10.35
CA THR A 147 -8.18 -33.16 -9.94
C THR A 147 -8.17 -33.46 -8.43
N LEU A 148 -8.77 -32.58 -7.62
CA LEU A 148 -8.89 -32.75 -6.18
C LEU A 148 -9.85 -33.89 -5.83
N GLU A 149 -11.01 -33.97 -6.49
CA GLU A 149 -11.96 -35.08 -6.33
C GLU A 149 -11.32 -36.42 -6.68
N GLU A 150 -10.55 -36.48 -7.79
CA GLU A 150 -9.83 -37.68 -8.20
C GLU A 150 -8.81 -38.14 -7.13
N LYS A 151 -8.02 -37.20 -6.57
CA LYS A 151 -7.06 -37.53 -5.50
C LYS A 151 -7.73 -37.91 -4.18
N GLN A 152 -8.88 -37.31 -3.87
CA GLN A 152 -9.63 -37.63 -2.66
C GLN A 152 -10.23 -39.04 -2.76
N GLN A 153 -10.67 -39.45 -3.95
CA GLN A 153 -11.15 -40.80 -4.24
C GLN A 153 -10.01 -41.84 -4.21
N GLN A 154 -8.84 -41.52 -4.77
CA GLN A 154 -7.64 -42.37 -4.68
C GLN A 154 -7.21 -42.58 -3.21
N THR A 155 -7.18 -41.51 -2.41
CA THR A 155 -6.80 -41.58 -0.99
C THR A 155 -7.76 -42.45 -0.18
N ARG A 156 -9.08 -42.32 -0.44
CA ARG A 156 -10.09 -43.13 0.22
C ARG A 156 -9.98 -44.62 -0.14
N THR A 157 -9.66 -44.92 -1.40
CA THR A 157 -9.44 -46.29 -1.88
C THR A 157 -8.20 -46.91 -1.25
N LEU A 158 -7.13 -46.13 -1.07
CA LEU A 158 -5.89 -46.54 -0.42
C LEU A 158 -6.10 -46.84 1.09
N ILE A 159 -6.92 -46.04 1.77
CA ILE A 159 -7.28 -46.29 3.18
C ILE A 159 -8.06 -47.60 3.33
N TYR A 160 -9.07 -47.86 2.48
CA TYR A 160 -9.86 -49.09 2.56
C TYR A 160 -9.04 -50.34 2.21
N THR A 161 -8.11 -50.25 1.26
CA THR A 161 -7.21 -51.37 0.93
C THR A 161 -6.28 -51.69 2.09
N VAL A 162 -5.67 -50.68 2.73
CA VAL A 162 -4.82 -50.90 3.92
C VAL A 162 -5.63 -51.51 5.08
N LEU A 163 -6.85 -51.02 5.33
CA LEU A 163 -7.74 -51.60 6.35
C LEU A 163 -8.12 -53.06 6.02
N GLY A 164 -8.37 -53.37 4.75
CA GLY A 164 -8.65 -54.73 4.29
C GLY A 164 -7.48 -55.69 4.56
N PHE A 165 -6.25 -55.27 4.26
CA PHE A 165 -5.04 -56.06 4.58
C PHE A 165 -4.84 -56.28 6.08
N LEU A 166 -5.14 -55.28 6.92
CA LEU A 166 -5.08 -55.42 8.37
C LEU A 166 -6.07 -56.46 8.91
N VAL A 167 -7.30 -56.46 8.38
CA VAL A 167 -8.32 -57.46 8.76
C VAL A 167 -7.88 -58.87 8.33
N LEU A 168 -7.36 -59.03 7.11
CA LEU A 168 -6.83 -60.30 6.63
C LEU A 168 -5.67 -60.81 7.49
N ALA A 169 -4.75 -59.93 7.88
CA ALA A 169 -3.63 -60.29 8.76
C ALA A 169 -4.12 -60.74 10.15
N ALA A 170 -5.14 -60.07 10.71
CA ALA A 170 -5.74 -60.47 11.98
C ALA A 170 -6.40 -61.85 11.89
N ILE A 171 -7.16 -62.11 10.81
CA ILE A 171 -7.78 -63.43 10.58
C ILE A 171 -6.72 -64.53 10.44
N ALA A 172 -5.66 -64.28 9.65
CA ALA A 172 -4.56 -65.23 9.49
C ALA A 172 -3.86 -65.52 10.83
N GLY A 173 -3.67 -64.51 11.68
CA GLY A 173 -3.13 -64.67 13.02
C GLY A 173 -4.01 -65.53 13.93
N ILE A 174 -5.33 -65.36 13.88
CA ILE A 174 -6.30 -66.18 14.63
C ILE A 174 -6.27 -67.64 14.16
N VAL A 175 -6.26 -67.88 12.84
CA VAL A 175 -6.20 -69.23 12.26
C VAL A 175 -4.90 -69.93 12.63
N TYR A 176 -3.76 -69.23 12.55
CA TYR A 176 -2.46 -69.76 12.96
C TYR A 176 -2.46 -70.18 14.43
N TYR A 177 -2.98 -69.33 15.32
CA TYR A 177 -3.07 -69.62 16.75
C TYR A 177 -4.00 -70.82 17.06
N ALA A 178 -5.11 -70.96 16.33
CA ALA A 178 -6.04 -72.07 16.49
C ALA A 178 -5.50 -73.41 15.98
N LEU A 179 -4.63 -73.40 14.96
CA LEU A 179 -3.98 -74.60 14.44
C LEU A 179 -2.83 -75.08 15.34
N GLU A 180 -2.04 -74.15 15.89
CA GLU A 180 -0.95 -74.47 16.83
C GLU A 180 -1.49 -75.08 18.14
N THR A 181 -2.68 -74.69 18.58
CA THR A 181 -3.31 -75.20 19.81
C THR A 181 -3.99 -76.56 19.66
N ARG A 182 -4.05 -77.15 18.46
CA ARG A 182 -4.65 -78.48 18.21
C ARG A 182 -3.63 -79.64 18.19
N GLY A 183 -2.34 -79.38 18.32
CA GLY A 183 -1.31 -80.41 18.31
C GLY A 183 -0.72 -80.71 19.68
N SER A 184 -1.40 -81.51 20.51
CA SER A 184 -0.79 -82.43 21.49
C SER A 184 -1.81 -82.86 22.53
N ASN A 185 -2.08 -84.16 22.62
CA ASN A 185 -2.37 -84.83 23.89
C ASN A 185 -2.06 -86.33 23.75
N GLY A 186 -0.84 -86.66 23.36
CA GLY A 186 -0.15 -87.80 23.94
C GLY A 186 0.83 -87.20 24.94
N LYS A 187 0.48 -87.16 26.23
CA LYS A 187 1.51 -86.87 27.25
C LYS A 187 2.32 -88.15 27.39
N VAL A 188 3.61 -88.11 27.01
CA VAL A 188 4.55 -89.20 27.32
C VAL A 188 4.44 -89.44 28.83
N ASN A 189 4.24 -90.68 29.26
CA ASN A 189 4.22 -91.00 30.69
C ASN A 189 5.53 -90.49 31.32
N SER A 190 5.42 -89.69 32.38
CA SER A 190 6.56 -89.03 33.03
C SER A 190 7.64 -90.01 33.50
N GLU A 191 7.24 -91.24 33.82
CA GLU A 191 8.15 -92.30 34.26
C GLU A 191 9.13 -92.73 33.15
N ILE A 192 8.66 -92.76 31.89
CA ILE A 192 9.51 -93.05 30.72
C ILE A 192 10.47 -91.89 30.46
N VAL A 193 9.97 -90.65 30.59
CA VAL A 193 10.77 -89.45 30.36
C VAL A 193 11.94 -89.40 31.33
N ASP A 194 11.70 -89.72 32.61
CA ASP A 194 12.75 -89.80 33.63
C ASP A 194 13.72 -90.96 33.37
N TYR A 195 13.22 -92.12 32.98
CA TYR A 195 14.04 -93.26 32.59
C TYR A 195 14.97 -92.90 31.42
N ILE A 196 14.42 -92.40 30.31
CA ILE A 196 15.19 -92.03 29.12
C ILE A 196 16.18 -90.90 29.46
N THR A 197 15.77 -89.89 30.21
CA THR A 197 16.64 -88.77 30.62
C THR A 197 17.82 -89.26 31.46
N THR A 198 17.58 -90.17 32.39
CA THR A 198 18.63 -90.73 33.26
C THR A 198 19.65 -91.51 32.45
N HIS A 199 19.19 -92.34 31.51
CA HIS A 199 20.08 -93.15 30.66
C HIS A 199 20.84 -92.30 29.62
N ILE A 200 20.24 -91.23 29.09
CA ILE A 200 20.94 -90.25 28.25
C ILE A 200 22.05 -89.55 29.06
N LYS A 201 21.80 -89.17 30.32
CA LYS A 201 22.82 -88.55 31.19
C LYS A 201 23.98 -89.50 31.52
N GLN A 202 23.73 -90.80 31.52
CA GLN A 202 24.73 -91.85 31.68
C GLN A 202 25.51 -92.15 30.38
N GLY A 203 25.18 -91.47 29.27
CA GLY A 203 25.87 -91.61 27.98
C GLY A 203 25.39 -92.79 27.12
N LEU A 204 24.29 -93.45 27.50
CA LEU A 204 23.70 -94.53 26.70
C LEU A 204 23.03 -93.96 25.44
N LYS A 205 23.25 -94.63 24.31
CA LYS A 205 22.69 -94.23 23.01
C LYS A 205 21.31 -94.86 22.80
N TYR A 206 20.52 -94.26 21.91
CA TYR A 206 19.18 -94.74 21.55
C TYR A 206 19.05 -96.26 21.36
N PRO A 207 19.95 -96.98 20.65
CA PRO A 207 19.80 -98.43 20.47
C PRO A 207 19.76 -99.22 21.78
N GLN A 208 20.54 -98.80 22.78
CA GLN A 208 20.62 -99.46 24.09
C GLN A 208 19.37 -99.18 24.93
N ILE A 209 18.89 -97.94 24.89
CA ILE A 209 17.66 -97.54 25.57
C ILE A 209 16.45 -98.24 24.94
N ARG A 210 16.42 -98.32 23.60
CA ARG A 210 15.40 -99.06 22.84
C ARG A 210 15.37 -100.53 23.23
N GLU A 211 16.52 -101.19 23.27
CA GLU A 211 16.58 -102.61 23.62
C GLU A 211 16.04 -102.88 25.03
N ASN A 212 16.38 -102.04 26.01
CA ASN A 212 15.90 -102.19 27.38
C ASN A 212 14.38 -101.94 27.49
N LEU A 213 13.84 -100.95 26.76
CA LEU A 213 12.42 -100.66 26.77
C LEU A 213 11.60 -101.71 26.00
N LEU A 214 12.14 -102.26 24.90
CA LEU A 214 11.54 -103.40 24.19
C LEU A 214 11.47 -104.63 25.11
N LYS A 215 12.52 -104.91 25.90
CA LYS A 215 12.51 -105.99 26.91
C LYS A 215 11.48 -105.76 28.01
N ALA A 216 11.16 -104.49 28.30
CA ALA A 216 10.12 -104.10 29.25
C ALA A 216 8.70 -104.07 28.63
N GLY A 217 8.54 -104.50 27.37
CA GLY A 217 7.24 -104.65 26.71
C GLY A 217 6.70 -103.39 26.04
N TRP A 218 7.52 -102.37 25.82
CA TRP A 218 7.11 -101.14 25.14
C TRP A 218 7.08 -101.30 23.61
N ASP A 219 6.14 -100.63 22.95
CA ASP A 219 6.08 -100.59 21.49
C ASP A 219 7.25 -99.80 20.89
N GLU A 220 7.79 -100.27 19.77
CA GLU A 220 8.96 -99.65 19.15
C GLU A 220 8.70 -98.21 18.69
N GLU A 221 7.50 -97.92 18.18
CA GLU A 221 7.16 -96.57 17.72
C GLU A 221 6.96 -95.63 18.91
N GLU A 222 6.37 -96.11 20.00
CA GLU A 222 6.23 -95.36 21.25
C GLU A 222 7.58 -95.05 21.89
N ILE A 223 8.51 -96.00 21.89
CA ILE A 223 9.89 -95.81 22.37
C ILE A 223 10.58 -94.72 21.54
N LYS A 224 10.46 -94.78 20.21
CA LYS A 224 11.07 -93.82 19.31
C LYS A 224 10.53 -92.42 19.55
N TRP A 225 9.22 -92.30 19.65
CA TRP A 225 8.55 -91.03 19.90
C TRP A 225 8.89 -90.48 21.30
N ALA A 226 8.80 -91.31 22.35
CA ALA A 226 9.16 -90.92 23.72
C ALA A 226 10.61 -90.48 23.84
N TYR A 227 11.53 -91.14 23.14
CA TYR A 227 12.93 -90.74 23.09
C TYR A 227 13.14 -89.39 22.41
N GLN A 228 12.50 -89.18 21.25
CA GLN A 228 12.59 -87.91 20.53
C GLN A 228 12.02 -86.75 21.34
N GLU A 229 10.86 -86.95 21.97
CA GLU A 229 10.20 -85.91 22.75
C GLU A 229 10.98 -85.62 24.04
N THR A 230 11.49 -86.66 24.71
CA THR A 230 12.36 -86.50 25.89
C THR A 230 13.67 -85.79 25.54
N ALA A 231 14.31 -86.13 24.43
CA ALA A 231 15.53 -85.46 23.98
C ALA A 231 15.28 -83.97 23.65
N LYS A 232 14.15 -83.66 23.01
CA LYS A 232 13.71 -82.29 22.73
C LYS A 232 13.45 -81.50 24.02
N GLN A 233 12.75 -82.08 24.99
CA GLN A 233 12.51 -81.46 26.30
C GLN A 233 13.81 -81.21 27.08
N ASN A 234 14.73 -82.18 27.08
CA ASN A 234 16.04 -82.03 27.72
C ASN A 234 16.87 -80.92 27.06
N TYR A 235 16.86 -80.84 25.73
CA TYR A 235 17.53 -79.77 24.99
C TYR A 235 16.91 -78.38 25.25
N GLN A 236 15.58 -78.28 25.30
CA GLN A 236 14.89 -77.02 25.64
C GLN A 236 15.19 -76.57 27.07
N THR A 237 15.24 -77.51 28.02
CA THR A 237 15.58 -77.22 29.42
C THR A 237 17.05 -76.77 29.55
N TYR A 238 17.96 -77.40 28.79
CA TYR A 238 19.36 -77.00 28.73
C TYR A 238 19.57 -75.62 28.09
N SER A 239 18.91 -75.35 26.95
CA SER A 239 19.04 -74.07 26.24
C SER A 239 18.42 -72.89 27.00
N LYS A 240 17.32 -73.11 27.74
CA LYS A 240 16.74 -72.10 28.65
C LYS A 240 17.65 -71.77 29.83
N LYS A 241 18.43 -72.73 30.34
CA LYS A 241 19.42 -72.49 31.41
C LYS A 241 20.67 -71.73 30.95
N LYS A 242 20.95 -71.65 29.65
CA LYS A 242 22.15 -71.00 29.09
C LYS A 242 21.95 -69.60 28.52
N ARG A 243 20.76 -69.00 28.63
CA ARG A 243 20.54 -67.60 28.22
C ARG A 243 20.48 -66.69 29.45
N PRO A 244 21.46 -65.79 29.69
CA PRO A 244 21.29 -64.71 30.66
C PRO A 244 20.10 -63.85 30.20
N GLY A 245 19.24 -63.47 31.15
CA GLY A 245 17.86 -63.04 30.92
C GLY A 245 17.61 -62.15 29.70
N SER A 246 16.97 -62.71 28.69
CA SER A 246 16.22 -61.94 27.69
C SER A 246 14.80 -61.79 28.20
N ASP A 247 14.60 -60.66 28.86
CA ASP A 247 13.40 -60.25 29.55
C ASP A 247 12.28 -60.00 28.52
N GLN A 248 11.32 -60.92 28.39
CA GLN A 248 10.19 -60.83 27.45
C GLN A 248 9.41 -59.50 27.58
N ARG A 249 9.48 -58.84 28.74
CA ARG A 249 8.92 -57.50 28.95
C ARG A 249 9.58 -56.41 28.09
N LYS A 250 10.86 -56.55 27.74
CA LYS A 250 11.55 -55.59 26.87
C LYS A 250 11.11 -55.70 25.41
N ILE A 251 10.80 -56.90 24.93
CA ILE A 251 10.33 -57.11 23.56
C ILE A 251 8.90 -56.57 23.39
N MET A 252 8.05 -56.72 24.40
CA MET A 252 6.69 -56.14 24.38
C MET A 252 6.74 -54.59 24.47
N ALA A 253 7.67 -54.02 25.24
CA ALA A 253 7.88 -52.58 25.32
C ALA A 253 8.44 -51.97 24.02
N ILE A 254 9.37 -52.65 23.33
CA ILE A 254 9.89 -52.18 22.04
C ILE A 254 8.77 -52.16 21.00
N SER A 255 7.92 -53.19 20.95
CA SER A 255 6.79 -53.24 20.01
C SER A 255 5.75 -52.13 20.28
N SER A 256 5.45 -51.80 21.54
CA SER A 256 4.52 -50.71 21.86
C SER A 256 5.11 -49.33 21.56
N VAL A 257 6.41 -49.14 21.79
CA VAL A 257 7.11 -47.87 21.50
C VAL A 257 7.20 -47.61 19.99
N THR A 258 7.44 -48.63 19.17
CA THR A 258 7.45 -48.46 17.71
C THR A 258 6.07 -48.07 17.17
N LEU A 259 4.99 -48.65 17.70
CA LEU A 259 3.62 -48.31 17.30
C LEU A 259 3.25 -46.87 17.69
N PHE A 260 3.64 -46.42 18.89
CA PHE A 260 3.42 -45.05 19.34
C PHE A 260 4.25 -44.02 18.57
N LEU A 261 5.47 -44.36 18.14
CA LEU A 261 6.29 -43.48 17.30
C LEU A 261 5.71 -43.32 15.89
N ILE A 262 5.14 -44.38 15.31
CA ILE A 262 4.48 -44.31 13.99
C ILE A 262 3.19 -43.48 14.08
N LEU A 263 2.35 -43.71 15.10
CA LEU A 263 1.14 -42.92 15.33
C LEU A 263 1.45 -41.45 15.69
N GLY A 264 2.49 -41.22 16.49
CA GLY A 264 2.98 -39.89 16.83
C GLY A 264 3.53 -39.13 15.61
N GLY A 265 4.27 -39.81 14.73
CA GLY A 265 4.78 -39.23 13.49
C GLY A 265 3.65 -38.80 12.53
N ILE A 266 2.56 -39.58 12.45
CA ILE A 266 1.39 -39.25 11.62
C ILE A 266 0.62 -38.04 12.20
N LEU A 267 0.56 -37.89 13.53
CA LEU A 267 -0.07 -36.73 14.17
C LEU A 267 0.78 -35.45 14.06
N ILE A 268 2.10 -35.56 14.12
CA ILE A 268 3.01 -34.40 13.95
C ILE A 268 2.99 -33.89 12.50
N MET A 269 2.83 -34.78 11.52
CA MET A 269 2.64 -34.41 10.10
C MET A 269 1.28 -33.76 9.81
N ARG A 270 0.26 -33.96 10.67
CA ARG A 270 -1.06 -33.32 10.52
C ARG A 270 -1.27 -32.09 11.41
N GLY A 271 -0.48 -31.93 12.48
CA GLY A 271 -0.67 -30.88 13.49
C GLY A 271 0.18 -29.61 13.34
N SER A 272 1.09 -29.52 12.36
CA SER A 272 2.04 -28.41 12.24
C SER A 272 1.65 -27.36 11.20
N PHE A 273 0.36 -27.06 11.05
CA PHE A 273 -0.07 -25.77 10.47
C PHE A 273 -0.24 -24.77 11.62
N SER A 274 0.89 -24.37 12.20
CA SER A 274 0.98 -23.12 12.94
C SER A 274 0.60 -21.99 11.98
N SER A 275 -0.58 -21.45 12.19
CA SER A 275 -1.10 -20.20 11.64
C SER A 275 -0.20 -19.01 12.05
N THR A 276 1.02 -18.93 11.51
CA THR A 276 1.71 -17.65 11.40
C THR A 276 1.10 -16.96 10.18
N GLY A 277 0.07 -16.15 10.41
CA GLY A 277 -0.51 -15.30 9.37
C GLY A 277 0.62 -14.44 8.80
N GLN A 278 1.00 -14.71 7.56
CA GLN A 278 1.90 -13.87 6.80
C GLN A 278 1.24 -12.49 6.71
N ALA A 279 1.94 -11.44 7.15
CA ALA A 279 1.44 -10.07 7.00
C ALA A 279 1.17 -9.80 5.52
N TYR A 280 -0.03 -9.32 5.15
CA TYR A 280 -0.26 -8.94 3.75
C TYR A 280 0.51 -7.66 3.45
N HIS A 281 1.23 -7.67 2.34
CA HIS A 281 1.85 -6.47 1.78
C HIS A 281 0.76 -5.55 1.23
N ILE A 282 0.69 -4.31 1.74
CA ILE A 282 -0.12 -3.26 1.12
C ILE A 282 0.68 -2.78 -0.10
N TYR A 283 0.43 -3.42 -1.25
CA TYR A 283 0.87 -2.88 -2.53
C TYR A 283 0.00 -1.66 -2.84
N GLY A 284 0.47 -0.47 -2.44
CA GLY A 284 0.02 0.76 -3.06
C GLY A 284 0.41 0.69 -4.53
N GLY A 285 -0.56 0.48 -5.41
CA GLY A 285 -0.37 0.17 -6.82
C GLY A 285 0.52 1.17 -7.56
N VAL A 286 1.80 0.83 -7.65
CA VAL A 286 2.68 1.20 -8.75
C VAL A 286 3.38 -0.10 -9.09
N GLU A 287 2.77 -0.87 -10.00
CA GLU A 287 3.35 -2.09 -10.55
C GLU A 287 4.80 -1.83 -10.97
N ASP A 288 5.64 -2.84 -10.77
CA ASP A 288 7.08 -2.85 -11.00
C ASP A 288 7.46 -2.24 -12.36
N TYR A 289 7.70 -0.92 -12.36
CA TYR A 289 8.38 -0.27 -13.47
C TYR A 289 9.83 -0.73 -13.44
N GLU A 290 10.15 -1.63 -14.39
CA GLU A 290 11.50 -1.92 -14.83
C GLU A 290 12.26 -0.61 -15.07
N GLU A 291 13.46 -0.56 -14.52
CA GLU A 291 14.29 0.62 -14.25
C GLU A 291 15.00 1.18 -15.50
N THR A 292 14.39 1.12 -16.70
CA THR A 292 15.11 1.38 -17.96
C THR A 292 14.54 2.48 -18.85
N LEU A 293 13.52 3.23 -18.43
CA LEU A 293 13.01 4.35 -19.22
C LEU A 293 13.34 5.70 -18.58
N PRO A 294 13.96 6.65 -19.33
CA PRO A 294 14.26 7.98 -18.81
C PRO A 294 12.96 8.66 -18.37
N LEU A 295 12.92 9.14 -17.13
CA LEU A 295 11.78 9.86 -16.56
C LEU A 295 11.36 10.99 -17.51
N ASN A 296 10.16 10.86 -18.07
CA ASN A 296 9.55 11.94 -18.84
C ASN A 296 9.24 13.09 -17.85
N PRO A 297 9.85 14.29 -18.01
CA PRO A 297 9.61 15.42 -17.12
C PRO A 297 8.14 15.89 -17.10
N ALA A 298 7.31 15.46 -18.06
CA ALA A 298 5.88 15.75 -18.13
C ALA A 298 5.00 14.99 -17.11
N LEU A 299 5.54 14.04 -16.34
CA LEU A 299 4.79 13.24 -15.35
C LEU A 299 5.21 13.53 -13.90
N ARG A 300 5.69 14.75 -13.62
CA ARG A 300 6.04 15.17 -12.26
C ARG A 300 4.75 15.37 -11.45
N ARG A 301 4.36 14.38 -10.65
CA ARG A 301 3.22 14.48 -9.71
C ARG A 301 3.69 15.08 -8.39
N CYS A 302 3.01 16.13 -7.96
CA CYS A 302 3.17 16.68 -6.62
C CYS A 302 2.30 15.87 -5.65
N TYR A 303 2.83 15.57 -4.47
CA TYR A 303 2.10 14.84 -3.43
C TYR A 303 1.51 15.83 -2.46
N THR A 304 0.21 15.71 -2.16
CA THR A 304 -0.47 16.51 -1.13
C THR A 304 0.37 16.58 0.15
N PRO A 305 0.57 17.78 0.72
CA PRO A 305 -0.13 19.04 0.44
C PRO A 305 0.45 19.87 -0.72
N GLN A 306 1.32 19.31 -1.56
CA GLN A 306 1.93 20.07 -2.65
C GLN A 306 1.05 20.11 -3.91
N ILE A 307 0.94 21.29 -4.51
CA ILE A 307 0.30 21.52 -5.81
C ILE A 307 1.35 21.80 -6.88
N LEU A 308 1.00 21.55 -8.15
CA LEU A 308 1.85 21.91 -9.28
C LEU A 308 1.63 23.39 -9.61
N PHE A 309 2.65 24.22 -9.36
CA PHE A 309 2.64 25.65 -9.64
C PHE A 309 3.91 26.03 -10.41
N ASN A 310 3.76 26.68 -11.58
CA ASN A 310 4.87 27.05 -12.46
C ASN A 310 5.87 25.90 -12.77
N ASN A 311 5.35 24.70 -13.08
CA ASN A 311 6.16 23.51 -13.38
C ASN A 311 7.02 22.99 -12.21
N ALA A 312 6.80 23.49 -10.99
CA ALA A 312 7.41 23.02 -9.76
C ALA A 312 6.32 22.59 -8.75
N CYS A 313 6.66 21.70 -7.83
CA CYS A 313 5.77 21.39 -6.72
C CYS A 313 5.96 22.45 -5.64
N CYS A 314 4.86 23.02 -5.17
CA CYS A 314 4.88 23.94 -4.06
C CYS A 314 3.83 23.60 -3.01
N ASP A 315 4.11 23.95 -1.76
CA ASP A 315 3.27 23.63 -0.62
C ASP A 315 1.96 24.46 -0.69
N ASP A 316 0.81 23.80 -0.54
CA ASP A 316 -0.55 24.37 -0.39
C ASP A 316 -1.16 23.78 0.88
N LEU A 317 -0.66 24.25 2.02
CA LEU A 317 -0.95 23.70 3.34
C LEU A 317 -2.38 24.02 3.78
N ASN A 318 -3.01 25.07 3.25
CA ASN A 318 -4.41 25.37 3.55
C ASN A 318 -5.38 24.75 2.52
N ASN A 319 -4.86 23.99 1.55
CA ASN A 319 -5.59 23.30 0.49
C ASN A 319 -6.54 24.25 -0.27
N ASN A 320 -6.10 25.48 -0.49
CA ASN A 320 -6.85 26.51 -1.21
C ASN A 320 -6.44 26.60 -2.69
N THR A 321 -5.61 25.67 -3.18
CA THR A 321 -5.08 25.57 -4.54
C THR A 321 -4.14 26.71 -4.94
N ILE A 322 -3.66 27.49 -3.97
CA ILE A 322 -2.69 28.55 -4.16
C ILE A 322 -1.43 28.19 -3.38
N CYS A 323 -0.31 28.46 -4.00
CA CYS A 323 1.01 28.20 -3.45
C CYS A 323 1.21 29.04 -2.16
N ASP A 324 1.47 28.42 -1.00
CA ASP A 324 1.59 29.13 0.29
C ASP A 324 2.69 30.20 0.25
N THR A 325 3.76 29.94 -0.50
CA THR A 325 4.86 30.88 -0.70
C THR A 325 4.43 32.13 -1.47
N THR A 326 3.34 32.04 -2.24
CA THR A 326 2.75 33.15 -3.00
C THR A 326 1.74 33.94 -2.17
N GLU A 327 1.01 33.28 -1.25
CA GLU A 327 0.02 33.95 -0.39
C GLU A 327 0.61 34.62 0.85
N GLY A 328 1.87 34.31 1.19
CA GLY A 328 2.45 34.78 2.45
C GLY A 328 1.70 34.19 3.65
N TYR A 329 1.31 32.92 3.55
CA TYR A 329 0.56 32.24 4.61
C TYR A 329 1.30 32.38 5.95
N THR A 330 0.71 33.17 6.83
CA THR A 330 1.08 33.26 8.24
C THR A 330 0.03 32.45 8.98
N GLU A 331 0.41 31.26 9.42
CA GLU A 331 -0.46 30.36 10.17
C GLU A 331 -0.92 31.08 11.47
N THR A 332 -2.06 31.78 11.44
CA THR A 332 -2.75 32.29 12.64
C THR A 332 -3.45 31.13 13.36
N ALA A 333 -2.74 30.02 13.55
CA ALA A 333 -3.24 28.93 14.37
C ALA A 333 -3.09 29.30 15.85
N PRO A 334 -4.06 28.93 16.70
CA PRO A 334 -3.91 29.02 18.15
C PRO A 334 -2.62 28.30 18.57
N ALA A 335 -1.91 28.86 19.55
CA ALA A 335 -0.62 28.33 20.02
C ALA A 335 -0.70 26.82 20.25
N THR A 336 -0.05 26.06 19.37
CA THR A 336 -0.03 24.60 19.44
C THR A 336 0.74 24.17 20.69
N PRO A 337 0.24 23.20 21.47
CA PRO A 337 1.02 22.66 22.58
C PRO A 337 2.38 22.15 22.06
N ALA A 338 3.45 22.43 22.82
CA ALA A 338 4.81 22.08 22.42
C ALA A 338 5.04 20.56 22.32
N SER A 339 4.18 19.77 22.98
CA SER A 339 4.20 18.31 22.97
C SER A 339 2.86 17.75 22.49
N CYS A 340 2.91 16.60 21.81
CA CYS A 340 1.74 15.87 21.34
C CYS A 340 1.90 14.37 21.62
N VAL A 341 0.77 13.66 21.66
CA VAL A 341 0.71 12.20 21.73
C VAL A 341 0.18 11.63 20.41
N SER A 342 -0.67 12.39 19.71
CA SER A 342 -1.27 12.00 18.43
C SER A 342 -1.34 13.18 17.47
N ASN A 343 -1.53 12.90 16.18
CA ASN A 343 -1.75 13.94 15.17
C ASN A 343 -2.97 14.82 15.47
N ALA A 344 -3.96 14.34 16.25
CA ALA A 344 -5.14 15.12 16.61
C ALA A 344 -4.82 16.25 17.63
N ASP A 345 -3.66 16.19 18.29
CA ASP A 345 -3.23 17.22 19.25
C ASP A 345 -2.58 18.43 18.55
N CYS A 346 -2.28 18.30 17.26
CA CYS A 346 -1.62 19.33 16.47
C CYS A 346 -2.62 20.15 15.66
N SER A 347 -2.47 21.47 15.69
CA SER A 347 -3.28 22.40 14.90
C SER A 347 -2.74 22.55 13.47
N GLY A 348 -3.62 22.87 12.53
CA GLY A 348 -3.25 23.10 11.13
C GLY A 348 -2.84 21.80 10.43
N LEU A 349 -1.79 21.86 9.61
CA LEU A 349 -1.22 20.68 8.94
C LEU A 349 0.00 20.08 9.65
N ARG A 350 0.28 20.55 10.87
CA ARG A 350 1.34 19.97 11.70
C ARG A 350 0.98 18.56 12.10
N GLN A 351 1.97 17.70 12.15
CA GLN A 351 1.81 16.32 12.57
C GLN A 351 2.61 16.09 13.84
N CYS A 352 2.20 15.08 14.61
CA CYS A 352 2.90 14.71 15.82
C CYS A 352 4.12 13.88 15.47
N ILE A 353 5.27 14.55 15.35
CA ILE A 353 6.54 13.92 14.97
C ILE A 353 7.44 13.87 16.20
N ASN A 354 7.78 12.67 16.65
CA ASN A 354 8.59 12.46 17.86
C ASN A 354 8.07 13.26 19.08
N ASN A 355 6.75 13.24 19.29
CA ASN A 355 6.04 13.97 20.35
C ASN A 355 6.07 15.50 20.23
N GLN A 356 6.36 16.07 19.05
CA GLN A 356 6.34 17.51 18.82
C GLN A 356 5.49 17.84 17.58
N CYS A 357 4.66 18.90 17.64
CA CYS A 357 3.84 19.33 16.51
C CYS A 357 4.66 20.15 15.49
N ARG A 358 4.99 19.52 14.36
CA ARG A 358 5.79 20.13 13.28
C ARG A 358 5.43 19.57 11.91
N PHE A 359 5.89 20.23 10.86
CA PHE A 359 5.81 19.69 9.50
C PHE A 359 6.91 18.67 9.24
N ILE A 360 6.65 17.67 8.40
CA ILE A 360 7.68 16.73 7.92
C ILE A 360 8.84 17.51 7.27
N SER A 361 8.54 18.60 6.57
CA SER A 361 9.53 19.43 5.91
C SER A 361 10.49 20.14 6.84
N GLU A 362 10.12 20.35 8.11
CA GLU A 362 11.01 20.89 9.15
C GLU A 362 12.09 19.89 9.59
N LEU A 363 11.94 18.60 9.26
CA LEU A 363 12.98 17.59 9.52
C LEU A 363 14.18 17.74 8.58
N TYR A 364 14.06 18.55 7.53
CA TYR A 364 15.06 18.65 6.47
C TYR A 364 15.50 20.09 6.25
N ASN A 365 16.80 20.27 6.01
CA ASN A 365 17.30 21.54 5.53
C ASN A 365 16.91 21.72 4.05
N ARG A 366 15.97 22.63 3.79
CA ARG A 366 15.47 23.00 2.45
C ARG A 366 16.13 24.27 1.89
N GLY A 367 17.23 24.75 2.49
CA GLY A 367 17.95 25.93 2.01
C GLY A 367 18.50 25.76 0.59
N GLN A 368 19.12 26.83 0.06
CA GLN A 368 19.81 26.73 -1.22
C GLN A 368 21.06 25.86 -1.08
N CYS A 369 21.08 24.73 -1.79
CA CYS A 369 22.20 23.80 -1.81
C CYS A 369 22.47 23.31 -3.23
N PRO A 370 23.74 22.99 -3.56
CA PRO A 370 24.15 22.66 -4.92
C PRO A 370 23.57 21.35 -5.44
N SER A 371 23.18 20.45 -4.53
CA SER A 371 22.62 19.14 -4.85
C SER A 371 21.45 18.85 -3.93
N LYS A 372 20.31 18.49 -4.53
CA LYS A 372 19.09 18.07 -3.83
C LYS A 372 18.96 16.56 -3.93
N CYS A 373 18.59 15.94 -2.82
CA CYS A 373 18.43 14.50 -2.70
C CYS A 373 16.98 14.12 -2.41
N ASN A 374 16.59 12.92 -2.84
CA ASN A 374 15.28 12.34 -2.60
C ASN A 374 15.42 10.87 -2.17
N ILE A 375 14.62 10.42 -1.21
CA ILE A 375 14.64 9.02 -0.74
C ILE A 375 13.84 8.15 -1.71
N ILE A 376 14.49 7.15 -2.31
CA ILE A 376 13.85 6.22 -3.24
C ILE A 376 13.38 4.96 -2.51
N ARG A 377 14.21 4.40 -1.63
CA ARG A 377 13.91 3.18 -0.86
C ARG A 377 14.47 3.25 0.55
N VAL A 378 13.82 2.57 1.48
CA VAL A 378 14.29 2.40 2.87
C VAL A 378 14.25 0.91 3.22
N TYR A 379 15.32 0.43 3.84
CA TYR A 379 15.45 -0.93 4.33
C TYR A 379 15.09 -0.96 5.82
N LEU A 380 13.98 -1.61 6.16
CA LEU A 380 13.48 -1.72 7.53
C LEU A 380 13.55 -3.16 8.02
N THR A 381 13.76 -3.35 9.32
CA THR A 381 13.53 -4.64 9.98
C THR A 381 12.63 -4.45 11.19
N THR A 382 11.75 -5.42 11.42
CA THR A 382 10.93 -5.51 12.62
C THR A 382 11.42 -6.62 13.55
N TYR A 383 11.29 -6.43 14.86
CA TYR A 383 11.71 -7.39 15.89
C TYR A 383 10.65 -7.46 17.01
N HIS A 384 10.59 -8.59 17.72
CA HIS A 384 9.91 -8.70 19.02
C HIS A 384 10.94 -8.75 20.14
N GLY A 385 10.69 -8.01 21.21
CA GLY A 385 11.56 -7.94 22.39
C GLY A 385 12.62 -6.84 22.30
N SER A 386 13.28 -6.59 23.43
CA SER A 386 14.43 -5.68 23.51
C SER A 386 15.69 -6.40 23.05
N GLY A 387 16.09 -6.19 21.79
CA GLY A 387 17.38 -6.61 21.25
C GLY A 387 17.30 -7.36 19.91
N PRO A 388 18.44 -7.55 19.22
CA PRO A 388 18.51 -8.09 17.86
C PRO A 388 18.25 -9.62 17.75
N ALA A 389 17.64 -10.25 18.76
CA ALA A 389 17.72 -11.70 18.90
C ALA A 389 16.89 -12.48 17.87
N ARG A 390 15.83 -11.91 17.27
CA ARG A 390 15.13 -12.48 16.12
C ARG A 390 14.51 -11.39 15.25
N ALA A 391 15.14 -11.10 14.11
CA ALA A 391 14.49 -10.37 13.03
C ALA A 391 13.22 -11.14 12.65
N LEU A 392 12.08 -10.47 12.69
CA LEU A 392 10.81 -11.03 12.24
C LEU A 392 10.77 -10.97 10.72
N GLU A 393 10.80 -9.75 10.20
CA GLU A 393 10.57 -9.48 8.80
C GLU A 393 11.47 -8.31 8.34
N ASN A 394 11.99 -8.42 7.13
CA ASN A 394 12.77 -7.39 6.46
C ASN A 394 11.93 -6.79 5.34
N TYR A 395 11.93 -5.46 5.24
CA TYR A 395 11.17 -4.74 4.23
C TYR A 395 12.08 -3.82 3.42
N THR A 396 11.79 -3.71 2.13
CA THR A 396 12.32 -2.64 1.27
C THR A 396 11.14 -1.78 0.83
N LEU A 397 10.94 -0.64 1.50
CA LEU A 397 9.78 0.23 1.27
C LEU A 397 10.15 1.42 0.40
N ARG A 398 9.24 1.80 -0.52
CA ARG A 398 9.25 3.08 -1.21
C ARG A 398 8.35 4.07 -0.46
N PRO A 399 8.56 5.40 -0.59
CA PRO A 399 7.64 6.36 0.00
C PRO A 399 6.19 6.10 -0.43
N GLY A 400 5.26 6.18 0.53
CA GLY A 400 3.85 5.82 0.37
C GLY A 400 3.52 4.35 0.65
N LEU A 401 4.52 3.47 0.73
CA LEU A 401 4.31 2.04 1.02
C LEU A 401 4.47 1.72 2.50
N GLY A 402 3.85 0.62 2.92
CA GLY A 402 3.75 0.24 4.31
C GLY A 402 3.48 -1.25 4.51
N SER A 403 3.40 -1.65 5.78
CA SER A 403 2.97 -2.98 6.18
C SER A 403 2.28 -2.89 7.56
N TYR A 404 1.87 -4.02 8.12
CA TYR A 404 1.16 -4.09 9.38
C TYR A 404 1.46 -5.40 10.10
N THR A 405 1.28 -5.42 11.41
CA THR A 405 1.48 -6.65 12.23
C THR A 405 0.45 -7.70 11.86
N GLY A 406 0.75 -9.00 11.92
CA GLY A 406 -0.21 -10.07 11.56
C GLY A 406 -1.55 -10.04 12.31
N THR A 407 -1.64 -9.38 13.48
CA THR A 407 -2.90 -9.15 14.22
C THR A 407 -3.71 -7.95 13.74
N GLY A 408 -3.16 -7.12 12.85
CA GLY A 408 -3.72 -5.84 12.41
C GLY A 408 -3.66 -4.72 13.45
N ALA A 409 -3.03 -4.92 14.62
CA ALA A 409 -3.03 -3.94 15.71
C ALA A 409 -2.16 -2.70 15.41
N LEU A 410 -1.07 -2.86 14.67
CA LEU A 410 -0.25 -1.75 14.16
C LEU A 410 -0.12 -1.82 12.65
N ALA A 411 -0.19 -0.65 12.00
CA ALA A 411 0.26 -0.45 10.64
C ALA A 411 1.35 0.64 10.61
N TRP A 412 2.29 0.53 9.67
CA TRP A 412 3.29 1.56 9.42
C TRP A 412 3.38 1.88 7.94
N THR A 413 3.64 3.14 7.62
CA THR A 413 3.78 3.64 6.25
C THR A 413 4.96 4.59 6.16
N LEU A 414 5.85 4.37 5.21
CA LEU A 414 6.93 5.30 4.89
C LEU A 414 6.32 6.55 4.26
N LEU A 415 6.53 7.72 4.83
CA LEU A 415 5.96 8.96 4.32
C LEU A 415 6.82 9.57 3.19
N PRO A 416 6.20 10.28 2.23
CA PRO A 416 6.95 11.06 1.26
C PRO A 416 7.78 12.14 1.96
N VAL A 417 9.00 12.31 1.47
CA VAL A 417 9.99 13.24 2.00
C VAL A 417 10.22 14.32 0.94
N PRO A 418 10.17 15.61 1.30
CA PRO A 418 10.52 16.67 0.37
C PRO A 418 12.00 16.57 -0.02
N ASP A 419 12.37 17.13 -1.17
CA ASP A 419 13.77 17.23 -1.55
C ASP A 419 14.59 17.96 -0.47
N TYR A 420 15.73 17.39 -0.10
CA TYR A 420 16.59 17.89 0.97
C TYR A 420 18.02 18.06 0.49
N CYS A 421 18.80 18.89 1.18
CA CYS A 421 20.20 19.07 0.84
C CYS A 421 21.03 17.82 1.10
N GLN A 422 22.03 17.57 0.26
CA GLN A 422 22.93 16.44 0.43
C GLN A 422 23.59 16.43 1.82
N ILE A 423 23.27 15.41 2.60
CA ILE A 423 23.84 15.11 3.91
C ILE A 423 24.29 13.65 3.95
N PRO A 424 25.20 13.27 4.87
CA PRO A 424 25.58 11.88 5.06
C PRO A 424 24.36 10.97 5.22
N THR A 425 24.34 9.82 4.54
CA THR A 425 23.20 8.89 4.52
C THR A 425 22.73 8.52 5.93
N ASN A 426 23.67 8.32 6.87
CA ASN A 426 23.39 7.99 8.26
C ASN A 426 22.77 9.12 9.10
N GLN A 427 22.63 10.33 8.56
CA GLN A 427 21.97 11.47 9.21
C GLN A 427 20.63 11.82 8.55
N VAL A 428 20.25 11.11 7.48
CA VAL A 428 18.97 11.33 6.82
C VAL A 428 17.87 10.75 7.70
N THR A 429 17.04 11.64 8.25
CA THR A 429 15.85 11.21 9.00
C THR A 429 14.81 10.61 8.07
N VAL A 430 14.20 9.50 8.47
CA VAL A 430 13.15 8.78 7.74
C VAL A 430 11.83 8.87 8.54
N PRO A 431 10.80 9.56 8.03
CA PRO A 431 9.50 9.68 8.68
C PRO A 431 8.64 8.44 8.37
N ILE A 432 8.21 7.77 9.42
CA ILE A 432 7.36 6.58 9.35
C ILE A 432 6.07 6.90 10.11
N LYS A 433 4.94 6.89 9.41
CA LYS A 433 3.61 7.00 10.03
C LYS A 433 3.28 5.67 10.70
N ILE A 434 2.88 5.71 11.96
CA ILE A 434 2.40 4.56 12.73
C ILE A 434 0.92 4.78 13.03
N GLU A 435 0.10 3.79 12.68
CA GLU A 435 -1.34 3.76 12.95
C GLU A 435 -1.67 2.59 13.86
N ARG A 436 -2.53 2.84 14.86
CA ARG A 436 -2.93 1.86 15.87
C ARG A 436 -4.40 1.52 15.71
N TYR A 437 -4.74 0.24 15.69
CA TYR A 437 -6.11 -0.23 15.46
C TYR A 437 -6.58 -1.20 16.55
N SER A 438 -7.84 -1.09 16.92
CA SER A 438 -8.55 -2.10 17.71
C SER A 438 -9.89 -2.41 17.07
N ASN A 439 -10.12 -3.68 16.74
CA ASN A 439 -11.35 -4.12 16.06
C ASN A 439 -11.67 -3.26 14.82
N SER A 440 -10.65 -2.98 14.00
CA SER A 440 -10.72 -2.12 12.79
C SER A 440 -11.00 -0.63 13.03
N GLN A 441 -11.10 -0.18 14.29
CA GLN A 441 -11.20 1.24 14.63
C GLN A 441 -9.81 1.84 14.82
N LEU A 442 -9.52 2.94 14.13
CA LEU A 442 -8.28 3.71 14.31
C LEU A 442 -8.31 4.37 15.70
N LEU A 443 -7.37 3.99 16.56
CA LEU A 443 -7.20 4.53 17.91
C LEU A 443 -6.32 5.78 17.92
N GLY A 444 -5.37 5.86 17.00
CA GLY A 444 -4.46 6.99 16.92
C GLY A 444 -3.39 6.83 15.86
N THR A 445 -2.80 7.96 15.50
CA THR A 445 -1.73 8.07 14.52
C THR A 445 -0.60 8.92 15.09
N GLU A 446 0.63 8.45 14.93
CA GLU A 446 1.84 9.21 15.25
C GLU A 446 2.84 9.09 14.10
N ILE A 447 3.84 9.96 14.06
CA ILE A 447 4.95 9.85 13.13
C ILE A 447 6.24 9.73 13.95
N ILE A 448 6.98 8.67 13.67
CA ILE A 448 8.32 8.49 14.20
C ILE A 448 9.33 8.90 13.13
N ALA A 449 10.40 9.57 13.54
CA ALA A 449 11.47 9.99 12.65
C ALA A 449 12.76 9.28 13.09
N LEU A 450 13.28 8.40 12.24
CA LEU A 450 14.43 7.53 12.55
C LEU A 450 15.54 7.72 11.51
N GLU A 451 16.78 7.81 11.96
CA GLU A 451 17.97 7.78 11.11
C GLU A 451 18.41 6.33 10.84
N PRO A 452 19.20 6.03 9.79
CA PRO A 452 19.80 4.70 9.61
C PRO A 452 20.56 4.23 10.85
N GLY A 453 20.27 3.00 11.26
CA GLY A 453 20.72 2.39 12.50
C GLY A 453 19.77 2.60 13.69
N GLY A 454 18.92 3.63 13.65
CA GLY A 454 17.96 3.97 14.70
C GLY A 454 16.77 3.03 14.79
N GLU A 455 16.26 2.84 16.01
CA GLU A 455 15.15 1.94 16.30
C GLU A 455 14.13 2.58 17.25
N LYS A 456 12.87 2.13 17.17
CA LYS A 456 11.79 2.55 18.07
C LYS A 456 10.93 1.37 18.47
N VAL A 457 10.78 1.19 19.77
CA VAL A 457 9.78 0.30 20.36
C VAL A 457 8.41 0.93 20.22
N LEU A 458 7.48 0.23 19.59
CA LEU A 458 6.09 0.62 19.41
C LEU A 458 5.20 -0.10 20.40
N ASN A 459 4.47 0.70 21.18
CA ASN A 459 3.47 0.21 22.11
C ASN A 459 2.06 0.36 21.53
N HIS A 460 1.14 -0.48 21.98
CA HIS A 460 -0.28 -0.39 21.66
C HIS A 460 -1.10 -0.33 22.97
N PRO A 461 -2.09 0.57 23.08
CA PRO A 461 -2.78 0.84 24.35
C PRO A 461 -3.61 -0.34 24.87
N LEU A 462 -4.06 -1.23 23.98
CA LEU A 462 -4.98 -2.33 24.31
C LEU A 462 -4.40 -3.73 24.07
N VAL A 463 -3.22 -3.83 23.46
CA VAL A 463 -2.63 -5.11 23.05
C VAL A 463 -1.17 -5.10 23.44
N ASP A 464 -0.73 -6.12 24.18
CA ASP A 464 0.69 -6.31 24.45
C ASP A 464 1.37 -6.82 23.17
N LEU A 465 2.30 -6.02 22.64
CA LEU A 465 3.05 -6.32 21.42
C LEU A 465 4.43 -6.89 21.69
N TYR A 466 4.73 -7.23 22.96
CA TYR A 466 6.01 -7.79 23.36
C TYR A 466 7.20 -6.95 22.89
N ASN A 467 7.14 -5.63 23.10
CA ASN A 467 8.15 -4.67 22.63
C ASN A 467 8.43 -4.77 21.12
N PHE A 468 7.37 -4.77 20.30
CA PHE A 468 7.50 -4.72 18.84
C PHE A 468 8.35 -3.49 18.45
N THR A 469 9.43 -3.71 17.73
CA THR A 469 10.43 -2.67 17.42
C THR A 469 10.60 -2.56 15.92
N ILE A 470 10.60 -1.33 15.41
CA ILE A 470 10.97 -1.02 14.02
C ILE A 470 12.37 -0.41 14.03
N ARG A 471 13.25 -0.90 13.15
CA ARG A 471 14.58 -0.35 12.90
C ARG A 471 14.75 0.05 11.45
N VAL A 472 15.35 1.22 11.22
CA VAL A 472 15.86 1.60 9.91
C VAL A 472 17.26 1.04 9.78
N ASN A 473 17.50 0.11 8.88
CA ASN A 473 18.85 -0.44 8.68
C ASN A 473 19.68 0.48 7.81
N ASP A 474 19.11 0.87 6.67
CA ASP A 474 19.78 1.66 5.64
C ASP A 474 18.73 2.32 4.74
N LEU A 475 19.16 3.23 3.85
CA LEU A 475 18.31 3.84 2.84
C LEU A 475 19.06 4.05 1.54
N PHE A 476 18.30 4.05 0.44
CA PHE A 476 18.78 4.40 -0.87
C PHE A 476 18.14 5.73 -1.30
N HIS A 477 18.99 6.73 -1.52
CA HIS A 477 18.61 8.05 -2.00
C HIS A 477 19.38 8.42 -3.27
N THR A 478 18.78 9.26 -4.11
CA THR A 478 19.44 9.81 -5.29
C THR A 478 19.60 11.31 -5.11
N CYS A 479 20.75 11.83 -5.51
CA CYS A 479 21.06 13.26 -5.46
C CYS A 479 21.32 13.76 -6.87
N GLY A 480 20.63 14.84 -7.25
CA GLY A 480 20.80 15.49 -8.53
C GLY A 480 21.28 16.92 -8.36
N ALA A 481 22.10 17.41 -9.30
CA ALA A 481 22.39 18.82 -9.39
C ALA A 481 21.06 19.59 -9.54
N SER A 482 20.85 20.63 -8.74
CA SER A 482 19.69 21.50 -8.91
C SER A 482 19.84 22.23 -10.25
N THR A 483 19.18 21.75 -11.31
CA THR A 483 19.21 22.41 -12.63
C THR A 483 18.37 23.69 -12.68
N PHE A 484 17.81 24.12 -11.55
CA PHE A 484 17.11 25.39 -11.41
C PHE A 484 18.01 26.38 -10.67
N GLY A 485 18.78 27.12 -11.47
CA GLY A 485 19.25 28.47 -11.14
C GLY A 485 18.35 29.49 -11.81
#